data_AF-A0A4R5WMZ9-F1
#
_entry.id   AF-A0A4R5WMZ9-F1
#
_cell.length_a   1.000
_cell.length_b   1.000
_cell.length_c   1.000
_cell.angle_alpha   90.00
_cell.angle_beta   90.00
_cell.angle_gamma   90.00
#
_symmetry.space_group_name_H-M   'P 1'
#
loop_
_entity.id
_entity.type
_entity.pdbx_description
1 polymer ?
#
loop_
_entity_poly.entity_id
_entity_poly.type
_entity_poly.pdbx_seq_one_letter_code
_entity_poly.pdbx_strand_id
1 'polypeptide(L)'
;MGDNDTRIELTGLRGVPESALSQALVATLPRNQAPAPWECRCSALLWLGRGGRAAASVLPPALAGSPALVTLGAFVRYTDTPVGAYDEVLGIVGSRTGLRPWGNVAFMSVDSESSLVGGRTNWAMPKTLARFDGELADGNLITGSSTAEPSWTVSATPRIKGPALPLKVKGSARQQFSDGRIGDSLLTFNGRIRPALVTVGVSSSGPLPTWLRPGLHLGAFVEDATFTLGEPRF
;
A
#
# COMPACT_ATOMS: atom_id res chain seq x y z
N MET A 1 32.17 -5.24 -20.13
CA MET A 1 31.14 -4.25 -20.47
C MET A 1 29.84 -4.86 -19.99
N GLY A 2 29.53 -4.65 -18.71
CA GLY A 2 28.54 -5.44 -17.97
C GLY A 2 27.14 -5.13 -18.45
N ASP A 3 26.36 -6.19 -18.67
CA ASP A 3 24.93 -6.13 -18.92
C ASP A 3 24.31 -5.26 -17.84
N ASN A 4 23.73 -4.13 -18.23
CA ASN A 4 23.05 -3.24 -17.30
C ASN A 4 21.74 -3.97 -16.95
N ASP A 5 21.82 -4.86 -15.96
CA ASP A 5 20.76 -5.76 -15.46
C ASP A 5 19.54 -4.91 -15.10
N THR A 6 18.74 -4.61 -16.12
CA THR A 6 17.64 -3.66 -16.01
C THR A 6 16.54 -4.41 -15.31
N ARG A 7 16.45 -4.20 -14.01
CA ARG A 7 15.43 -4.79 -13.13
C ARG A 7 14.04 -4.22 -13.44
N ILE A 8 13.50 -4.59 -14.59
CA ILE A 8 12.23 -4.08 -15.15
C ILE A 8 11.04 -4.49 -14.29
N GLU A 9 11.15 -5.61 -13.58
CA GLU A 9 10.19 -6.04 -12.55
C GLU A 9 10.11 -5.05 -11.39
N LEU A 10 11.20 -4.32 -11.14
CA LEU A 10 11.21 -3.22 -10.19
C LEU A 10 10.85 -1.90 -10.88
N THR A 11 11.50 -1.48 -11.95
CA THR A 11 11.36 -0.11 -12.46
C THR A 11 10.19 0.11 -13.41
N GLY A 12 9.67 -0.94 -14.04
CA GLY A 12 8.60 -0.87 -15.05
C GLY A 12 7.18 -0.77 -14.49
N LEU A 13 7.02 -0.73 -13.16
CA LEU A 13 5.71 -0.70 -12.52
C LEU A 13 5.05 0.68 -12.59
N ARG A 14 3.73 0.69 -12.54
CA ARG A 14 2.92 1.91 -12.58
C ARG A 14 2.42 2.24 -11.18
N GLY A 15 2.77 3.44 -10.71
CA GLY A 15 2.32 4.02 -9.46
C GLY A 15 2.48 5.54 -9.51
N VAL A 16 2.16 6.21 -8.42
CA VAL A 16 2.39 7.65 -8.29
C VAL A 16 3.90 7.98 -8.26
N PRO A 17 4.33 9.19 -8.63
CA PRO A 17 5.75 9.59 -8.62
C PRO A 17 6.47 9.35 -7.29
N GLU A 18 5.75 9.45 -6.17
CA GLU A 18 6.20 9.20 -4.79
C GLU A 18 6.65 7.76 -4.55
N SER A 19 6.32 6.84 -5.46
CA SER A 19 6.68 5.42 -5.43
C SER A 19 7.77 5.03 -6.45
N ALA A 20 8.36 6.02 -7.13
CA ALA A 20 9.45 5.78 -8.08
C ALA A 20 10.73 5.33 -7.36
N LEU A 21 11.52 4.49 -8.04
CA LEU A 21 12.84 4.06 -7.56
C LEU A 21 13.94 4.79 -8.33
N SER A 22 14.93 5.32 -7.62
CA SER A 22 16.14 5.84 -8.26
C SER A 22 17.02 4.69 -8.74
N GLN A 23 17.81 4.91 -9.79
CA GLN A 23 18.76 3.91 -10.29
C GLN A 23 19.80 3.53 -9.23
N ALA A 24 20.22 4.51 -8.41
CA ALA A 24 21.15 4.28 -7.31
C ALA A 24 20.56 3.31 -6.27
N LEU A 25 19.27 3.44 -5.92
CA LEU A 25 18.60 2.49 -5.03
C LEU A 25 18.46 1.12 -5.69
N VAL A 26 18.02 1.05 -6.96
CA VAL A 26 17.85 -0.23 -7.67
C VAL A 26 19.14 -1.05 -7.70
N ALA A 27 20.30 -0.38 -7.83
CA ALA A 27 21.61 -1.03 -7.85
C ALA A 27 22.01 -1.67 -6.51
N THR A 28 21.43 -1.25 -5.37
CA THR A 28 21.73 -1.80 -4.04
C THR A 28 20.72 -2.84 -3.58
N LEU A 29 19.52 -2.87 -4.18
CA LEU A 29 18.44 -3.74 -3.72
C LEU A 29 18.78 -5.23 -3.87
N PRO A 30 18.40 -6.07 -2.90
CA PRO A 30 18.62 -7.51 -2.96
C PRO A 30 17.77 -8.16 -4.06
N ARG A 31 18.06 -9.44 -4.36
CA ARG A 31 17.14 -10.28 -5.14
C ARG A 31 15.94 -10.69 -4.29
N ASN A 32 14.82 -11.00 -4.94
CA ASN A 32 13.67 -11.56 -4.25
C ASN A 32 14.02 -12.96 -3.72
N GLN A 33 13.82 -13.19 -2.43
CA GLN A 33 14.05 -14.48 -1.76
C GLN A 33 12.77 -15.12 -1.22
N ALA A 34 11.64 -14.42 -1.30
CA ALA A 34 10.35 -14.87 -0.77
C ALA A 34 9.29 -14.77 -1.87
N PRO A 35 9.06 -15.84 -2.66
CA PRO A 35 8.00 -15.86 -3.65
C PRO A 35 6.61 -15.75 -2.99
N ALA A 36 5.61 -15.34 -3.76
CA ALA A 36 4.22 -15.46 -3.35
C ALA A 36 3.84 -16.96 -3.17
N PRO A 37 2.80 -17.28 -2.37
CA PRO A 37 2.00 -16.38 -1.54
C PRO A 37 2.71 -15.96 -0.24
N TRP A 38 2.34 -14.80 0.31
CA TRP A 38 2.77 -14.42 1.66
C TRP A 38 1.62 -14.55 2.65
N GLU A 39 1.92 -15.16 3.80
CA GLU A 39 1.12 -15.11 5.01
C GLU A 39 1.85 -14.22 6.01
N CYS A 40 1.11 -13.33 6.65
CA CYS A 40 1.69 -12.32 7.50
C CYS A 40 0.80 -12.01 8.70
N ARG A 41 1.40 -11.42 9.73
CA ARG A 41 0.73 -10.89 10.90
C ARG A 41 0.97 -9.39 11.04
N CYS A 42 -0.06 -8.62 11.37
CA CYS A 42 0.06 -7.17 11.51
C CYS A 42 -0.92 -6.53 12.49
N SER A 43 -0.58 -5.31 12.89
CA SER A 43 -1.53 -4.29 13.34
C SER A 43 -1.58 -3.16 12.31
N ALA A 44 -2.69 -2.42 12.28
CA ALA A 44 -2.88 -1.41 11.24
C ALA A 44 -3.81 -0.28 11.69
N LEU A 45 -3.64 0.88 11.08
CA LEU A 45 -4.58 1.98 11.09
C LEU A 45 -5.02 2.26 9.66
N LEU A 46 -6.31 2.13 9.39
CA LEU A 46 -6.89 2.36 8.06
C LEU A 46 -7.83 3.55 8.10
N TRP A 47 -7.92 4.29 6.99
CA TRP A 47 -8.90 5.36 6.82
C TRP A 47 -9.46 5.38 5.41
N LEU A 48 -10.74 5.73 5.31
CA LEU A 48 -11.47 5.81 4.06
C LEU A 48 -11.50 7.26 3.56
N GLY A 49 -11.15 7.43 2.30
CA GLY A 49 -11.28 8.68 1.55
C GLY A 49 -12.30 8.56 0.42
N ARG A 50 -12.66 9.72 -0.13
CA ARG A 50 -13.56 9.78 -1.28
C ARG A 50 -12.81 9.39 -2.55
N GLY A 51 -13.45 8.57 -3.38
CA GLY A 51 -13.01 8.35 -4.76
C GLY A 51 -13.21 9.58 -5.66
N GLY A 52 -13.39 9.34 -6.95
CA GLY A 52 -13.60 10.37 -7.97
C GLY A 52 -12.38 10.60 -8.87
N ARG A 53 -12.41 11.69 -9.63
CA ARG A 53 -11.47 11.93 -10.74
C ARG A 53 -9.99 11.88 -10.34
N ALA A 54 -9.62 12.49 -9.21
CA ALA A 54 -8.23 12.48 -8.74
C ALA A 54 -7.74 11.07 -8.35
N ALA A 55 -8.61 10.24 -7.78
CA ALA A 55 -8.28 8.84 -7.49
C ALA A 55 -8.25 7.99 -8.77
N ALA A 56 -9.10 8.29 -9.76
CA ALA A 56 -9.08 7.60 -11.04
C ALA A 56 -7.82 7.94 -11.86
N SER A 57 -7.27 9.15 -11.73
CA SER A 57 -6.08 9.57 -12.49
C SER A 57 -4.77 8.90 -12.04
N VAL A 58 -4.76 8.24 -10.88
CA VAL A 58 -3.59 7.49 -10.40
C VAL A 58 -3.70 5.98 -10.69
N LEU A 59 -4.80 5.54 -11.30
CA LEU A 59 -4.89 4.16 -11.78
C LEU A 59 -3.94 3.95 -12.97
N PRO A 60 -3.33 2.76 -13.09
CA PRO A 60 -2.42 2.45 -14.18
C PRO A 60 -3.19 2.37 -15.52
N PRO A 61 -2.52 2.57 -16.68
CA PRO A 61 -3.18 2.66 -17.98
C PRO A 61 -4.12 1.51 -18.33
N ALA A 62 -3.77 0.27 -17.98
CA ALA A 62 -4.61 -0.90 -18.24
C ALA A 62 -5.90 -0.95 -17.39
N LEU A 63 -5.99 -0.10 -16.35
CA LEU A 63 -7.18 0.11 -15.53
C LEU A 63 -7.85 1.48 -15.80
N ALA A 64 -7.37 2.24 -16.79
CA ALA A 64 -7.93 3.53 -17.16
C ALA A 64 -9.42 3.39 -17.52
N GLY A 65 -10.22 4.39 -17.15
CA GLY A 65 -11.67 4.37 -17.34
C GLY A 65 -12.46 3.61 -16.27
N SER A 66 -11.79 2.87 -15.37
CA SER A 66 -12.46 2.27 -14.21
C SER A 66 -12.94 3.34 -13.23
N PRO A 67 -14.12 3.18 -12.61
CA PRO A 67 -14.61 4.14 -11.62
C PRO A 67 -13.79 4.04 -10.33
N ALA A 68 -13.21 5.14 -9.87
CA ALA A 68 -12.62 5.20 -8.52
C ALA A 68 -13.71 5.50 -7.50
N LEU A 69 -14.18 4.47 -6.79
CA LEU A 69 -15.34 4.56 -5.88
C LEU A 69 -14.94 5.06 -4.49
N VAL A 70 -13.78 4.63 -4.02
CA VAL A 70 -13.28 4.90 -2.67
C VAL A 70 -11.75 4.95 -2.72
N THR A 71 -11.15 5.70 -1.80
CA THR A 71 -9.72 5.56 -1.51
C THR A 71 -9.56 4.98 -0.11
N LEU A 72 -8.51 4.18 0.09
CA LEU A 72 -8.15 3.68 1.40
C LEU A 72 -6.68 4.03 1.63
N GLY A 73 -6.41 4.72 2.72
CA GLY A 73 -5.05 4.86 3.25
C GLY A 73 -4.86 3.93 4.42
N ALA A 74 -3.63 3.46 4.62
CA ALA A 74 -3.30 2.73 5.83
C ALA A 74 -1.84 2.94 6.25
N PHE A 75 -1.62 2.91 7.56
CA PHE A 75 -0.35 2.51 8.16
C PHE A 75 -0.48 1.06 8.64
N VAL A 76 0.53 0.25 8.38
CA VAL A 76 0.56 -1.16 8.77
C VAL A 76 1.90 -1.47 9.40
N ARG A 77 1.88 -2.12 10.55
CA ARG A 77 3.06 -2.69 11.21
C ARG A 77 3.00 -4.19 11.09
N TYR A 78 3.87 -4.75 10.25
CA TYR A 78 3.99 -6.19 10.11
C TYR A 78 4.96 -6.72 11.16
N THR A 79 4.50 -7.69 11.96
CA THR A 79 5.30 -8.33 13.00
C THR A 79 5.86 -9.68 12.57
N ASP A 80 5.22 -10.31 11.58
CA ASP A 80 5.66 -11.59 11.01
C ASP A 80 5.33 -11.61 9.52
N THR A 81 6.35 -11.83 8.69
CA THR A 81 6.24 -12.01 7.23
C THR A 81 7.41 -12.88 6.75
N PRO A 82 7.37 -13.44 5.53
CA PRO A 82 8.50 -14.18 4.95
C PRO A 82 9.80 -13.37 4.82
N VAL A 83 9.75 -12.04 4.96
CA VAL A 83 10.91 -11.13 4.86
C VAL A 83 11.21 -10.39 6.16
N GLY A 84 10.61 -10.82 7.27
CA GLY A 84 10.74 -10.18 8.59
C GLY A 84 9.74 -9.06 8.85
N ALA A 85 9.90 -8.39 9.99
CA ALA A 85 9.06 -7.27 10.41
C ALA A 85 9.40 -5.99 9.63
N TYR A 86 8.39 -5.19 9.32
CA TYR A 86 8.55 -3.89 8.65
C TYR A 86 7.29 -3.03 8.83
N ASP A 87 7.45 -1.72 8.73
CA ASP A 87 6.35 -0.76 8.70
C ASP A 87 6.03 -0.34 7.25
N GLU A 88 4.76 -0.04 6.98
CA GLU A 88 4.24 0.29 5.66
C GLU A 88 3.23 1.43 5.74
N VAL A 89 3.29 2.33 4.75
CA VAL A 89 2.18 3.23 4.42
C VAL A 89 1.73 2.93 3.00
N LEU A 90 0.42 2.92 2.78
CA LEU A 90 -0.15 2.59 1.48
C LEU A 90 -1.39 3.42 1.16
N GLY A 91 -1.65 3.57 -0.14
CA GLY A 91 -2.85 4.16 -0.69
C GLY A 91 -3.44 3.27 -1.77
N ILE A 92 -4.70 2.90 -1.61
CA ILE A 92 -5.47 2.05 -2.50
C ILE A 92 -6.60 2.84 -3.14
N VAL A 93 -6.80 2.64 -4.44
CA VAL A 93 -8.00 3.03 -5.16
C VAL A 93 -8.92 1.82 -5.27
N GLY A 94 -10.08 1.89 -4.61
CA GLY A 94 -11.12 0.88 -4.71
C GLY A 94 -12.02 1.11 -5.93
N SER A 95 -12.25 0.05 -6.69
CA SER A 95 -13.07 0.05 -7.90
C SER A 95 -13.84 -1.27 -8.04
N ARG A 96 -14.47 -1.49 -9.19
CA ARG A 96 -15.22 -2.71 -9.49
C ARG A 96 -15.23 -3.01 -10.99
N THR A 97 -15.35 -4.30 -11.32
CA THR A 97 -15.72 -4.79 -12.65
C THR A 97 -17.08 -5.47 -12.54
N GLY A 98 -18.12 -4.87 -13.12
CA GLY A 98 -19.49 -5.28 -12.83
C GLY A 98 -19.77 -5.17 -11.32
N LEU A 99 -20.21 -6.26 -10.69
CA LEU A 99 -20.45 -6.33 -9.24
C LEU A 99 -19.23 -6.77 -8.42
N ARG A 100 -18.10 -7.07 -9.06
CA ARG A 100 -16.90 -7.61 -8.38
C ARG A 100 -15.99 -6.47 -7.93
N PRO A 101 -15.85 -6.19 -6.62
CA PRO A 101 -14.95 -5.14 -6.14
C PRO A 101 -13.49 -5.59 -6.23
N TRP A 102 -12.60 -4.62 -6.41
CA TRP A 102 -11.15 -4.81 -6.37
C TRP A 102 -10.46 -3.53 -5.92
N GLY A 103 -9.23 -3.66 -5.41
CA GLY A 103 -8.39 -2.54 -5.01
C GLY A 103 -7.09 -2.50 -5.82
N ASN A 104 -6.70 -1.32 -6.28
CA ASN A 104 -5.39 -1.07 -6.85
C ASN A 104 -4.55 -0.25 -5.87
N VAL A 105 -3.44 -0.82 -5.38
CA VAL A 105 -2.39 -0.09 -4.68
C VAL A 105 -1.73 0.87 -5.67
N ALA A 106 -1.93 2.17 -5.47
CA ALA A 106 -1.37 3.23 -6.32
C ALA A 106 -0.15 3.91 -5.68
N PHE A 107 -0.05 3.82 -4.35
CA PHE A 107 1.06 4.30 -3.53
C PHE A 107 1.38 3.28 -2.45
N MET A 108 2.66 3.02 -2.22
CA MET A 108 3.13 2.17 -1.13
C MET A 108 4.58 2.47 -0.81
N SER A 109 4.90 2.56 0.47
CA SER A 109 6.26 2.77 0.94
C SER A 109 6.51 1.96 2.21
N VAL A 110 7.72 1.44 2.36
CA VAL A 110 8.13 0.52 3.44
C VAL A 110 9.52 0.87 3.95
N ASP A 111 9.90 0.41 5.14
CA ASP A 111 11.26 0.53 5.68
C ASP A 111 12.14 -0.70 5.45
N SER A 112 11.66 -1.67 4.66
CA SER A 112 12.36 -2.92 4.34
C SER A 112 12.60 -3.09 2.84
N GLU A 113 13.87 -3.19 2.45
CA GLU A 113 14.28 -3.48 1.07
C GLU A 113 13.75 -4.82 0.57
N SER A 114 13.76 -5.86 1.42
CA SER A 114 13.23 -7.18 1.09
C SER A 114 11.73 -7.14 0.83
N SER A 115 10.98 -6.36 1.62
CA SER A 115 9.55 -6.11 1.41
C SER A 115 9.28 -5.35 0.11
N LEU A 116 10.09 -4.32 -0.19
CA LEU A 116 10.03 -3.58 -1.44
C LEU A 116 10.22 -4.50 -2.64
N VAL A 117 11.31 -5.26 -2.67
CA VAL A 117 11.64 -6.15 -3.78
C VAL A 117 10.58 -7.23 -3.94
N GLY A 118 10.16 -7.88 -2.85
CA GLY A 118 9.11 -8.90 -2.88
C GLY A 118 7.78 -8.36 -3.39
N GLY A 119 7.34 -7.20 -2.88
CA GLY A 119 6.09 -6.55 -3.29
C GLY A 119 6.03 -6.21 -4.78
N ARG A 120 7.12 -5.66 -5.31
CA ARG A 120 7.26 -5.31 -6.73
C ARG A 120 7.33 -6.55 -7.62
N THR A 121 8.15 -7.53 -7.25
CA THR A 121 8.39 -8.74 -8.05
C THR A 121 7.16 -9.66 -8.09
N ASN A 122 6.52 -9.89 -6.94
CA ASN A 122 5.44 -10.87 -6.83
C ASN A 122 4.09 -10.32 -7.30
N TRP A 123 3.81 -9.04 -7.03
CA TRP A 123 2.47 -8.46 -7.21
C TRP A 123 2.43 -7.16 -7.99
N ALA A 124 3.56 -6.68 -8.51
CA ALA A 124 3.64 -5.38 -9.17
C ALA A 124 3.18 -4.20 -8.28
N MET A 125 3.25 -4.32 -6.95
CA MET A 125 2.92 -3.22 -6.03
C MET A 125 4.01 -2.14 -6.07
N PRO A 126 3.68 -0.85 -6.20
CA PRO A 126 4.66 0.21 -6.41
C PRO A 126 5.35 0.62 -5.09
N LYS A 127 6.07 -0.30 -4.44
CA LYS A 127 6.79 -0.03 -3.18
C LYS A 127 8.05 0.83 -3.38
N THR A 128 8.28 1.80 -2.51
CA THR A 128 9.57 2.48 -2.33
C THR A 128 10.01 2.49 -0.87
N LEU A 129 11.18 3.05 -0.56
CA LEU A 129 11.66 3.18 0.82
C LEU A 129 11.14 4.43 1.52
N ALA A 130 10.85 4.30 2.81
CA ALA A 130 10.42 5.36 3.70
C ALA A 130 10.99 5.18 5.11
N ARG A 131 10.87 6.24 5.92
CA ARG A 131 11.09 6.21 7.38
C ARG A 131 9.76 6.32 8.09
N PHE A 132 9.64 5.60 9.20
CA PHE A 132 8.45 5.61 10.04
C PHE A 132 8.81 6.02 11.46
N ASP A 133 7.96 6.88 12.03
CA ASP A 133 8.09 7.37 13.39
C ASP A 133 6.74 7.29 14.09
N GLY A 134 6.78 6.96 15.39
CA GLY A 134 5.59 6.86 16.24
C GLY A 134 5.01 5.45 16.38
N GLU A 135 3.88 5.38 17.06
CA GLU A 135 3.24 4.13 17.46
C GLU A 135 1.80 4.05 16.96
N LEU A 136 1.40 2.86 16.52
CA LEU A 136 0.00 2.53 16.22
C LEU A 136 -0.79 2.37 17.53
N ALA A 137 -1.22 3.49 18.11
CA ALA A 137 -2.00 3.52 19.35
C ALA A 137 -3.00 4.69 19.37
N ASP A 138 -4.01 4.63 20.25
CA ASP A 138 -5.02 5.68 20.39
C ASP A 138 -4.40 7.03 20.75
N GLY A 139 -4.73 8.08 20.00
CA GLY A 139 -4.22 9.43 20.22
C GLY A 139 -2.76 9.66 19.82
N ASN A 140 -2.01 8.63 19.44
CA ASN A 140 -0.61 8.77 19.05
C ASN A 140 -0.49 9.17 17.56
N LEU A 141 0.49 10.02 17.27
CA LEU A 141 0.85 10.37 15.90
C LEU A 141 1.76 9.28 15.33
N ILE A 142 1.38 8.74 14.17
CA ILE A 142 2.27 7.96 13.32
C ILE A 142 2.58 8.76 12.05
N THR A 143 3.83 8.70 11.60
CA THR A 143 4.30 9.41 10.40
C THR A 143 5.11 8.46 9.52
N GLY A 144 4.89 8.55 8.21
CA GLY A 144 5.75 7.97 7.18
C GLY A 144 6.30 9.10 6.32
N SER A 145 7.59 9.03 5.97
CA SER A 145 8.23 10.05 5.14
C SER A 145 9.20 9.45 4.13
N SER A 146 9.33 10.10 2.98
CA SER A 146 10.25 9.70 1.92
C SER A 146 11.71 9.74 2.35
N THR A 147 12.51 8.76 1.94
CA THR A 147 14.00 8.82 2.08
C THR A 147 14.70 9.49 0.91
N ALA A 148 13.97 9.76 -0.18
CA ALA A 148 14.47 10.33 -1.43
C ALA A 148 13.38 11.17 -2.09
N GLU A 149 13.72 11.86 -3.18
CA GLU A 149 12.74 12.62 -3.96
C GLU A 149 11.79 11.71 -4.76
N PRO A 150 10.53 12.13 -5.00
CA PRO A 150 9.93 13.38 -4.53
C PRO A 150 9.64 13.34 -3.03
N SER A 151 9.90 14.45 -2.33
CA SER A 151 9.62 14.57 -0.91
C SER A 151 8.12 14.42 -0.60
N TRP A 152 7.80 13.56 0.36
CA TRP A 152 6.44 13.38 0.86
C TRP A 152 6.42 13.01 2.34
N THR A 153 5.29 13.29 2.97
CA THR A 153 4.98 12.91 4.35
C THR A 153 3.50 12.58 4.45
N VAL A 154 3.21 11.42 5.06
CA VAL A 154 1.87 11.04 5.48
C VAL A 154 1.89 10.93 7.00
N SER A 155 0.88 11.47 7.66
CA SER A 155 0.73 11.33 9.10
C SER A 155 -0.71 11.00 9.46
N ALA A 156 -0.89 10.25 10.54
CA ALA A 156 -2.20 9.87 11.02
C ALA A 156 -2.26 9.86 12.55
N THR A 157 -3.37 10.35 13.10
CA THR A 157 -3.68 10.25 14.53
C THR A 157 -5.07 9.66 14.69
N PRO A 158 -5.19 8.44 15.25
CA PRO A 158 -6.48 7.81 15.46
C PRO A 158 -7.13 8.26 16.77
N ARG A 159 -8.47 8.23 16.77
CA ARG A 159 -9.33 8.24 17.94
C ARG A 159 -10.16 6.97 17.90
N ILE A 160 -9.68 5.93 18.59
CA ILE A 160 -10.24 4.58 18.57
C ILE A 160 -11.53 4.57 19.41
N LYS A 161 -12.57 3.91 18.89
CA LYS A 161 -13.90 3.89 19.49
C LYS A 161 -14.40 2.46 19.68
N GLY A 162 -15.19 2.28 20.75
CA GLY A 162 -15.97 1.07 20.98
C GLY A 162 -15.13 -0.19 21.21
N PRO A 163 -15.80 -1.36 21.26
CA PRO A 163 -15.16 -2.64 21.44
C PRO A 163 -14.51 -3.14 20.14
N ALA A 164 -13.55 -4.06 20.28
CA ALA A 164 -12.99 -4.80 19.16
C ALA A 164 -13.96 -5.87 18.66
N LEU A 165 -14.17 -5.91 17.34
CA LEU A 165 -15.05 -6.85 16.67
C LEU A 165 -14.24 -7.76 15.73
N PRO A 166 -14.55 -9.07 15.68
CA PRO A 166 -13.92 -9.96 14.70
C PRO A 166 -14.36 -9.58 13.29
N LEU A 167 -13.41 -9.55 12.35
CA LEU A 167 -13.67 -9.28 10.94
C LEU A 167 -12.93 -10.30 10.08
N LYS A 168 -13.67 -10.91 9.14
CA LYS A 168 -13.12 -11.74 8.07
C LYS A 168 -13.51 -11.14 6.73
N VAL A 169 -12.52 -10.82 5.90
CA VAL A 169 -12.74 -10.20 4.59
C VAL A 169 -11.93 -10.95 3.54
N LYS A 170 -12.52 -11.08 2.36
CA LYS A 170 -11.82 -11.46 1.13
C LYS A 170 -11.91 -10.30 0.14
N GLY A 171 -10.81 -10.00 -0.52
CA GLY A 171 -10.72 -8.95 -1.53
C GLY A 171 -9.78 -9.34 -2.67
N SER A 172 -9.81 -8.58 -3.76
CA SER A 172 -8.83 -8.73 -4.85
C SER A 172 -7.94 -7.51 -4.90
N ALA A 173 -6.63 -7.72 -4.83
CA ALA A 173 -5.63 -6.71 -5.20
C ALA A 173 -5.34 -6.86 -6.69
N ARG A 174 -5.66 -5.81 -7.46
CA ARG A 174 -5.50 -5.76 -8.92
C ARG A 174 -4.37 -4.83 -9.29
N GLN A 175 -3.36 -5.35 -9.98
CA GLN A 175 -2.15 -4.61 -10.36
C GLN A 175 -1.82 -4.81 -11.83
N GLN A 176 -1.21 -3.78 -12.44
CA GLN A 176 -0.64 -3.87 -13.78
C GLN A 176 0.85 -4.20 -13.65
N PHE A 177 1.27 -5.32 -14.23
CA PHE A 177 2.66 -5.76 -14.28
C PHE A 177 3.45 -4.97 -15.34
N SER A 178 4.79 -5.05 -15.29
CA SER A 178 5.69 -4.32 -16.19
C SER A 178 5.51 -4.69 -17.66
N ASP A 179 5.03 -5.90 -17.95
CA ASP A 179 4.66 -6.39 -19.29
C ASP A 179 3.26 -5.92 -19.75
N GLY A 180 2.55 -5.17 -18.90
CA GLY A 180 1.21 -4.65 -19.19
C GLY A 180 0.06 -5.57 -18.81
N ARG A 181 0.30 -6.82 -18.40
CA ARG A 181 -0.76 -7.73 -17.96
C ARG A 181 -1.37 -7.27 -16.63
N ILE A 182 -2.65 -7.56 -16.45
CA ILE A 182 -3.34 -7.35 -15.18
C ILE A 182 -3.31 -8.64 -14.37
N GLY A 183 -2.78 -8.58 -13.15
CA GLY A 183 -2.86 -9.68 -12.19
C GLY A 183 -3.85 -9.37 -11.07
N ASP A 184 -4.72 -10.32 -10.76
CA ASP A 184 -5.60 -10.32 -9.59
C ASP A 184 -5.05 -11.26 -8.51
N SER A 185 -4.80 -10.72 -7.32
CA SER A 185 -4.27 -11.46 -6.18
C SER A 185 -5.32 -11.52 -5.07
N LEU A 186 -5.64 -12.72 -4.62
CA LEU A 186 -6.62 -12.91 -3.54
C LEU A 186 -6.01 -12.46 -2.21
N LEU A 187 -6.63 -11.46 -1.59
CA LEU A 187 -6.36 -11.06 -0.22
C LEU A 187 -7.38 -11.74 0.69
N THR A 188 -6.89 -12.45 1.71
CA THR A 188 -7.71 -12.96 2.82
C THR A 188 -7.24 -12.29 4.10
N PHE A 189 -8.17 -11.67 4.83
CA PHE A 189 -7.91 -10.98 6.08
C PHE A 189 -8.76 -11.60 7.20
N ASN A 190 -8.14 -11.82 8.35
CA ASN A 190 -8.82 -12.25 9.57
C ASN A 190 -8.19 -11.51 10.76
N GLY A 191 -8.99 -10.76 11.51
CA GLY A 191 -8.46 -9.99 12.62
C GLY A 191 -9.53 -9.35 13.49
N ARG A 192 -9.09 -8.54 14.45
CA ARG A 192 -9.96 -7.75 15.32
C ARG A 192 -9.84 -6.28 14.98
N ILE A 193 -10.98 -5.64 14.71
CA ILE A 193 -11.04 -4.24 14.32
C ILE A 193 -11.87 -3.40 15.28
N ARG A 194 -11.49 -2.13 15.43
CA ARG A 194 -12.20 -1.11 16.18
C ARG A 194 -12.47 0.09 15.27
N PRO A 195 -13.71 0.62 15.23
CA PRO A 195 -13.97 1.87 14.53
C PRO A 195 -13.05 2.99 15.05
N ALA A 196 -12.59 3.86 14.16
CA ALA A 196 -11.77 5.00 14.51
C ALA A 196 -12.18 6.23 13.70
N LEU A 197 -11.98 7.41 14.31
CA LEU A 197 -11.85 8.65 13.56
C LEU A 197 -10.38 8.95 13.39
N VAL A 198 -9.93 9.25 12.18
CA VAL A 198 -8.51 9.39 11.87
C VAL A 198 -8.26 10.78 11.29
N THR A 199 -7.47 11.57 11.99
CA THR A 199 -6.95 12.84 11.46
C THR A 199 -5.71 12.54 10.65
N VAL A 200 -5.71 12.89 9.37
CA VAL A 200 -4.66 12.55 8.41
C VAL A 200 -4.03 13.83 7.87
N GLY A 201 -2.70 13.88 7.90
CA GLY A 201 -1.89 14.84 7.16
C GLY A 201 -1.26 14.19 5.93
N VAL A 202 -1.29 14.86 4.79
CA VAL A 202 -0.60 14.41 3.57
C VAL A 202 0.04 15.62 2.91
N SER A 203 1.36 15.57 2.75
CA SER A 203 2.16 16.58 2.07
C SER A 203 3.02 15.88 1.03
N SER A 204 3.06 16.43 -0.18
CA SER A 204 3.99 16.01 -1.23
C SER A 204 4.11 17.11 -2.29
N SER A 205 5.24 17.13 -2.98
CA SER A 205 5.38 17.87 -4.24
C SER A 205 4.63 17.22 -5.41
N GLY A 206 4.20 15.97 -5.27
CA GLY A 206 3.46 15.20 -6.26
C GLY A 206 1.95 15.14 -6.03
N PRO A 207 1.24 14.23 -6.73
CA PRO A 207 -0.21 14.15 -6.70
C PRO A 207 -0.78 13.54 -5.40
N LEU A 208 0.02 12.98 -4.49
CA LEU A 208 -0.46 12.23 -3.33
C LEU A 208 -1.59 12.92 -2.53
N PRO A 209 -1.51 14.22 -2.16
CA PRO A 209 -2.55 14.90 -1.38
C PRO A 209 -3.88 15.08 -2.14
N THR A 210 -3.87 14.97 -3.47
CA THR A 210 -5.05 15.23 -4.31
C THR A 210 -6.07 14.07 -4.24
N TRP A 211 -5.60 12.85 -3.99
CA TRP A 211 -6.42 11.63 -3.97
C TRP A 211 -6.35 10.88 -2.64
N LEU A 212 -5.18 10.83 -2.00
CA LEU A 212 -5.03 10.43 -0.60
C LEU A 212 -5.15 11.68 0.26
N ARG A 213 -6.38 12.17 0.39
CA ARG A 213 -6.64 13.51 0.90
C ARG A 213 -6.30 13.62 2.40
N PRO A 214 -5.75 14.76 2.85
CA PRO A 214 -5.69 15.08 4.27
C PRO A 214 -7.08 15.42 4.82
N GLY A 215 -7.23 15.36 6.14
CA GLY A 215 -8.44 15.75 6.86
C GLY A 215 -8.88 14.72 7.89
N LEU A 216 -10.15 14.80 8.29
CA LEU A 216 -10.76 13.84 9.21
C LEU A 216 -11.49 12.75 8.43
N HIS A 217 -11.17 11.49 8.74
CA HIS A 217 -11.70 10.32 8.05
C HIS A 217 -12.37 9.34 9.00
N LEU A 218 -13.35 8.60 8.48
CA LEU A 218 -13.77 7.34 9.08
C LEU A 218 -12.69 6.30 8.83
N GLY A 219 -12.38 5.51 9.84
CA GLY A 219 -11.33 4.51 9.76
C GLY A 219 -11.57 3.34 10.69
N ALA A 220 -10.57 2.47 10.73
CA ALA A 220 -10.54 1.33 11.62
C ALA A 220 -9.12 1.13 12.14
N PHE A 221 -9.02 0.77 13.41
CA PHE A 221 -7.79 0.26 14.01
C PHE A 221 -7.86 -1.25 14.06
N VAL A 222 -6.79 -1.92 13.61
CA VAL A 222 -6.61 -3.36 13.64
C VAL A 222 -5.64 -3.67 14.78
N GLU A 223 -6.12 -4.33 15.82
CA GLU A 223 -5.30 -4.67 17.00
C GLU A 223 -4.28 -5.76 16.65
N ASP A 224 -4.77 -6.81 15.99
CA ASP A 224 -4.01 -7.95 15.51
C ASP A 224 -4.80 -8.60 14.37
N ALA A 225 -4.10 -8.96 13.31
CA ALA A 225 -4.66 -9.65 12.18
C ALA A 225 -3.64 -10.55 11.50
N THR A 226 -4.14 -11.63 10.92
CA THR A 226 -3.45 -12.41 9.91
C THR A 226 -3.97 -12.01 8.55
N PHE A 227 -3.09 -11.80 7.58
CA PHE A 227 -3.49 -11.66 6.19
C PHE A 227 -2.66 -12.57 5.29
N THR A 228 -3.30 -13.07 4.23
CA THR A 228 -2.65 -13.80 3.16
C THR A 228 -2.87 -13.04 1.86
N LEU A 229 -1.80 -12.89 1.07
CA LEU A 229 -1.87 -12.40 -0.30
C LEU A 229 -1.41 -13.51 -1.24
N GLY A 230 -2.37 -14.04 -2.00
CA GLY A 230 -2.14 -15.12 -2.94
C GLY A 230 -1.29 -14.72 -4.15
N GLU A 231 -0.81 -15.70 -4.90
CA GLU A 231 -0.17 -15.48 -6.20
C GLU A 231 -1.11 -14.73 -7.17
N PRO A 232 -0.57 -13.86 -8.05
CA PRO A 232 -1.35 -13.18 -9.06
C PRO A 232 -1.91 -14.16 -10.09
N ARG A 233 -3.19 -13.98 -10.44
CA ARG A 233 -3.86 -14.68 -11.54
C ARG A 233 -4.11 -13.72 -12.70
N PHE A 234 -3.79 -14.15 -13.92
CA PHE A 234 -3.88 -13.37 -15.15
C PHE A 234 -5.10 -13.77 -15.98
#